data_AF-A0A524HQX1-F1
#
_entry.id   AF-A0A524HQX1-F1
#
_cell.length_a   1.000
_cell.length_b   1.000
_cell.length_c   1.000
_cell.angle_alpha   90.00
_cell.angle_beta   90.00
_cell.angle_gamma   90.00
#
_symmetry.space_group_name_H-M   'P 1'
#
loop_
_entity.id
_entity.type
_entity.pdbx_description
1 polymer ?
#
loop_
_entity_poly.entity_id
_entity_poly.type
_entity_poly.pdbx_seq_one_letter_code
_entity_poly.pdbx_strand_id
1 'polypeptide(L)'
;SNFTPEMVVAGCEESHARNIPCTVRAGGPRVGAVEAAEAGADILPHARGVSNAVMGEGARSNNALDQFAVMDDAKARALIEILVRENVALVPNIIHEAPGYPAEWERMAAETRDVLETPELRAYYPDNFYIETTRVRTAVAKGELRERRMVGYRNMLRFHKMFIDAGGKSLIGGDTNAGKVAGYVTHDEMEIFQEAGISPMQIIQASTSWVAEAMKKDADYGTIEAGKIADMVILNADPLQDIHNTRNISEVVFDGKIADRNFHSDYATPFLGQVDDIRAVEDLLWVKALKADTFNGGGGGANAPNPIESPQPGIETLTPLVATQGDRVTVTLTGFGFVAKTRVLFDGASVPYRYVSPTELELSLDENLLGRVGRFDILVSNPAPLNRPNWGNGISNKGHFIVDYRY
;
A
#
# COMPACT_ATOMS: atom_id res chain seq x y z
N SER A 1 -10.96 -18.83 -1.12
CA SER A 1 -12.22 -18.30 -1.66
C SER A 1 -13.24 -19.43 -1.72
N ASN A 2 -14.52 -19.09 -1.61
CA ASN A 2 -15.62 -20.06 -1.67
C ASN A 2 -16.25 -20.17 -3.08
N PHE A 3 -15.54 -19.69 -4.11
CA PHE A 3 -15.99 -19.79 -5.49
C PHE A 3 -15.89 -21.23 -5.98
N THR A 4 -16.88 -21.66 -6.74
CA THR A 4 -16.81 -22.90 -7.53
C THR A 4 -16.21 -22.59 -8.90
N PRO A 5 -15.70 -23.60 -9.63
CA PRO A 5 -15.22 -23.40 -11.00
C PRO A 5 -16.24 -22.70 -11.91
N GLU A 6 -17.52 -23.02 -11.79
CA GLU A 6 -18.60 -22.41 -12.60
C GLU A 6 -18.75 -20.92 -12.32
N MET A 7 -18.54 -20.48 -11.07
CA MET A 7 -18.56 -19.06 -10.72
C MET A 7 -17.36 -18.32 -11.32
N VAL A 8 -16.21 -18.99 -11.43
CA VAL A 8 -15.02 -18.41 -12.07
C VAL A 8 -15.25 -18.25 -13.57
N VAL A 9 -15.75 -19.30 -14.24
CA VAL A 9 -16.12 -19.24 -15.67
C VAL A 9 -17.06 -18.08 -15.92
N ALA A 10 -18.18 -18.01 -15.20
CA ALA A 10 -19.16 -16.94 -15.39
C ALA A 10 -18.55 -15.54 -15.15
N GLY A 11 -17.68 -15.39 -14.15
CA GLY A 11 -16.99 -14.13 -13.88
C GLY A 11 -16.00 -13.72 -14.98
N CYS A 12 -15.24 -14.68 -15.52
CA CYS A 12 -14.29 -14.43 -16.58
C CYS A 12 -14.97 -14.14 -17.92
N GLU A 13 -16.02 -14.90 -18.29
CA GLU A 13 -16.83 -14.62 -19.49
C GLU A 13 -17.41 -13.19 -19.46
N GLU A 14 -17.95 -12.79 -18.31
CA GLU A 14 -18.54 -11.46 -18.11
C GLU A 14 -17.50 -10.33 -18.11
N SER A 15 -16.26 -10.63 -17.69
CA SER A 15 -15.12 -9.71 -17.79
C SER A 15 -14.65 -9.56 -19.24
N HIS A 16 -14.53 -10.68 -19.96
CA HIS A 16 -14.11 -10.72 -21.36
C HIS A 16 -15.10 -10.03 -22.28
N ALA A 17 -16.40 -10.17 -22.03
CA ALA A 17 -17.46 -9.43 -22.75
C ALA A 17 -17.31 -7.90 -22.65
N ARG A 18 -16.54 -7.40 -21.68
CA ARG A 18 -16.24 -5.96 -21.49
C ARG A 18 -14.80 -5.58 -21.78
N ASN A 19 -14.01 -6.49 -22.35
CA ASN A 19 -12.56 -6.29 -22.55
C ASN A 19 -11.81 -5.96 -21.24
N ILE A 20 -12.19 -6.62 -20.15
CA ILE A 20 -11.54 -6.51 -18.83
C ILE A 20 -10.81 -7.84 -18.56
N PRO A 21 -9.59 -7.81 -17.98
CA PRO A 21 -8.90 -9.03 -17.56
C PRO A 21 -9.57 -9.69 -16.34
N CYS A 22 -9.65 -11.01 -16.34
CA CYS A 22 -10.12 -11.83 -15.25
C CYS A 22 -8.94 -12.28 -14.38
N THR A 23 -8.83 -11.71 -13.17
CA THR A 23 -7.78 -12.08 -12.20
C THR A 23 -8.33 -13.03 -11.14
N VAL A 24 -7.71 -14.20 -10.97
CA VAL A 24 -8.22 -15.26 -10.08
C VAL A 24 -7.17 -15.69 -9.07
N ARG A 25 -7.43 -15.45 -7.77
CA ARG A 25 -6.58 -15.98 -6.68
C ARG A 25 -6.79 -17.48 -6.50
N ALA A 26 -6.02 -18.27 -7.23
CA ALA A 26 -6.18 -19.71 -7.42
C ALA A 26 -5.55 -20.61 -6.32
N GLY A 27 -5.66 -20.21 -5.05
CA GLY A 27 -5.17 -21.03 -3.92
C GLY A 27 -6.29 -21.67 -3.10
N GLY A 28 -7.52 -21.74 -3.62
CA GLY A 28 -8.66 -22.26 -2.87
C GLY A 28 -8.69 -23.79 -2.84
N PRO A 29 -9.43 -24.41 -1.89
CA PRO A 29 -9.64 -25.85 -1.90
C PRO A 29 -10.53 -26.35 -3.05
N ARG A 30 -11.20 -25.43 -3.78
CA ARG A 30 -12.13 -25.73 -4.88
C ARG A 30 -11.65 -25.26 -6.25
N VAL A 31 -10.73 -24.29 -6.29
CA VAL A 31 -10.19 -23.71 -7.51
C VAL A 31 -8.70 -23.49 -7.29
N GLY A 32 -7.90 -24.37 -7.90
CA GLY A 32 -6.46 -24.29 -8.00
C GLY A 32 -6.03 -23.62 -9.30
N ALA A 33 -4.72 -23.58 -9.55
CA ALA A 33 -4.15 -22.90 -10.72
C ALA A 33 -4.63 -23.50 -12.05
N VAL A 34 -4.79 -24.83 -12.13
CA VAL A 34 -5.27 -25.52 -13.33
C VAL A 34 -6.73 -25.16 -13.60
N GLU A 35 -7.59 -25.31 -12.60
CA GLU A 35 -9.02 -25.03 -12.76
C GLU A 35 -9.27 -23.55 -13.07
N ALA A 36 -8.47 -22.64 -12.50
CA ALA A 36 -8.57 -21.21 -12.81
C ALA A 36 -8.14 -20.91 -14.26
N ALA A 37 -7.05 -21.52 -14.73
CA ALA A 37 -6.57 -21.35 -16.10
C ALA A 37 -7.61 -21.84 -17.11
N GLU A 38 -8.13 -23.06 -16.92
CA GLU A 38 -9.15 -23.66 -17.79
C GLU A 38 -10.50 -22.93 -17.71
N ALA A 39 -10.76 -22.21 -16.62
CA ALA A 39 -11.95 -21.37 -16.46
C ALA A 39 -11.82 -19.98 -17.12
N GLY A 40 -10.72 -19.69 -17.81
CA GLY A 40 -10.52 -18.43 -18.55
C GLY A 40 -9.90 -17.29 -17.74
N ALA A 41 -9.17 -17.59 -16.66
CA ALA A 41 -8.41 -16.57 -15.95
C ALA A 41 -7.29 -16.00 -16.85
N ASP A 42 -7.18 -14.68 -16.94
CA ASP A 42 -6.07 -14.03 -17.64
C ASP A 42 -4.82 -13.92 -16.73
N ILE A 43 -5.04 -13.77 -15.40
CA ILE A 43 -3.96 -13.50 -14.43
C ILE A 43 -4.16 -14.33 -13.15
N LEU A 44 -3.11 -15.02 -12.69
CA LEU A 44 -3.06 -15.65 -11.38
C LEU A 44 -2.08 -14.91 -10.44
N PRO A 45 -2.58 -14.19 -9.42
CA PRO A 45 -1.74 -13.55 -8.42
C PRO A 45 -1.32 -14.51 -7.30
N HIS A 46 -0.17 -14.20 -6.71
CA HIS A 46 0.50 -14.92 -5.64
C HIS A 46 0.99 -16.33 -6.00
N ALA A 47 2.07 -16.74 -5.36
CA ALA A 47 2.70 -18.03 -5.62
C ALA A 47 1.90 -19.24 -5.11
N ARG A 48 0.99 -19.05 -4.13
CA ARG A 48 0.30 -20.15 -3.44
C ARG A 48 -0.52 -21.08 -4.35
N GLY A 49 -1.17 -20.53 -5.37
CA GLY A 49 -1.96 -21.34 -6.31
C GLY A 49 -1.08 -22.26 -7.14
N VAL A 50 0.05 -21.71 -7.62
CA VAL A 50 1.07 -22.41 -8.38
C VAL A 50 1.76 -23.46 -7.52
N SER A 51 2.21 -23.10 -6.32
CA SER A 51 2.93 -24.01 -5.42
C SER A 51 2.09 -25.22 -5.02
N ASN A 52 0.78 -25.04 -4.80
CA ASN A 52 -0.16 -26.14 -4.57
C ASN A 52 -0.24 -27.11 -5.76
N ALA A 53 -0.22 -26.60 -6.99
CA ALA A 53 -0.36 -27.41 -8.20
C ALA A 53 0.92 -28.19 -8.53
N VAL A 54 2.09 -27.65 -8.16
CA VAL A 54 3.39 -28.26 -8.48
C VAL A 54 4.00 -29.07 -7.34
N MET A 55 3.49 -28.99 -6.11
CA MET A 55 4.06 -29.75 -4.99
C MET A 55 3.91 -31.27 -5.19
N GLY A 56 5.00 -31.99 -4.89
CA GLY A 56 5.01 -33.43 -4.73
C GLY A 56 4.43 -33.86 -3.38
N GLU A 57 4.64 -35.13 -3.02
CA GLU A 57 4.26 -35.63 -1.71
C GLU A 57 5.11 -34.99 -0.60
N GLY A 58 4.50 -34.77 0.58
CA GLY A 58 5.23 -34.39 1.80
C GLY A 58 5.08 -32.93 2.27
N ALA A 59 4.55 -32.02 1.45
CA ALA A 59 4.20 -30.67 1.92
C ALA A 59 2.93 -30.70 2.80
N ARG A 60 3.08 -30.52 4.11
CA ARG A 60 1.97 -30.35 5.08
C ARG A 60 1.71 -28.89 5.45
N SER A 61 2.33 -27.96 4.74
CA SER A 61 2.33 -26.52 5.05
C SER A 61 1.53 -25.73 4.02
N ASN A 62 0.87 -24.67 4.47
CA ASN A 62 0.18 -23.70 3.61
C ASN A 62 1.11 -22.59 3.07
N ASN A 63 2.41 -22.67 3.34
CA ASN A 63 3.41 -21.71 2.88
C ASN A 63 3.99 -22.13 1.52
N ALA A 64 4.07 -21.19 0.57
CA ALA A 64 4.50 -21.47 -0.79
C ALA A 64 5.93 -22.03 -0.85
N LEU A 65 6.88 -21.52 -0.05
CA LEU A 65 8.25 -22.03 -0.03
C LEU A 65 8.33 -23.48 0.46
N ASP A 66 7.55 -23.84 1.48
CA ASP A 66 7.51 -25.22 1.95
C ASP A 66 6.96 -26.17 0.86
N GLN A 67 6.04 -25.69 0.03
CA GLN A 67 5.44 -26.45 -1.07
C GLN A 67 6.39 -26.56 -2.28
N PHE A 68 7.05 -25.47 -2.66
CA PHE A 68 8.10 -25.50 -3.68
C PHE A 68 9.32 -26.31 -3.25
N ALA A 69 9.59 -26.45 -1.94
CA ALA A 69 10.72 -27.26 -1.47
C ALA A 69 10.60 -28.73 -1.87
N VAL A 70 9.37 -29.20 -2.09
CA VAL A 70 9.05 -30.55 -2.59
C VAL A 70 8.44 -30.51 -4.00
N MET A 71 8.74 -29.47 -4.79
CA MET A 71 8.24 -29.32 -6.15
C MET A 71 8.54 -30.58 -6.99
N ASP A 72 7.51 -31.08 -7.66
CA ASP A 72 7.59 -32.16 -8.63
C ASP A 72 7.79 -31.58 -10.03
N ASP A 73 8.90 -31.91 -10.67
CA ASP A 73 9.28 -31.38 -11.98
C ASP A 73 8.31 -31.79 -13.10
N ALA A 74 7.64 -32.94 -13.01
CA ALA A 74 6.66 -33.36 -14.01
C ALA A 74 5.38 -32.52 -13.87
N LYS A 75 4.92 -32.29 -12.64
CA LYS A 75 3.78 -31.38 -12.38
C LYS A 75 4.09 -29.94 -12.76
N ALA A 76 5.30 -29.47 -12.49
CA ALA A 76 5.74 -28.13 -12.89
C ALA A 76 5.65 -27.94 -14.42
N ARG A 77 6.15 -28.90 -15.20
CA ARG A 77 6.06 -28.86 -16.67
C ARG A 77 4.61 -28.91 -17.16
N ALA A 78 3.80 -29.83 -16.61
CA ALA A 78 2.39 -29.94 -16.98
C ALA A 78 1.61 -28.64 -16.70
N LEU A 79 1.85 -28.00 -15.55
CA LEU A 79 1.23 -26.72 -15.24
C LEU A 79 1.69 -25.61 -16.20
N ILE A 80 2.99 -25.54 -16.50
CA ILE A 80 3.54 -24.57 -17.46
C ILE A 80 2.87 -24.72 -18.83
N GLU A 81 2.73 -25.95 -19.33
CA GLU A 81 2.06 -26.22 -20.61
C GLU A 81 0.61 -25.69 -20.62
N ILE A 82 -0.14 -25.90 -19.54
CA ILE A 82 -1.51 -25.39 -19.41
C ILE A 82 -1.51 -23.86 -19.39
N LEU A 83 -0.70 -23.24 -18.53
CA LEU A 83 -0.66 -21.78 -18.40
C LEU A 83 -0.26 -21.09 -19.72
N VAL A 84 0.70 -21.65 -20.46
CA VAL A 84 1.11 -21.15 -21.77
C VAL A 84 -0.01 -21.33 -22.80
N ARG A 85 -0.64 -22.52 -22.85
CA ARG A 85 -1.73 -22.83 -23.78
C ARG A 85 -2.93 -21.91 -23.58
N GLU A 86 -3.30 -21.65 -22.34
CA GLU A 86 -4.43 -20.79 -21.97
C GLU A 86 -4.04 -19.29 -21.91
N ASN A 87 -2.79 -18.93 -22.23
CA ASN A 87 -2.26 -17.56 -22.20
C ASN A 87 -2.45 -16.85 -20.84
N VAL A 88 -2.19 -17.57 -19.75
CA VAL A 88 -2.37 -17.08 -18.38
C VAL A 88 -1.09 -16.46 -17.86
N ALA A 89 -1.13 -15.20 -17.44
CA ALA A 89 0.00 -14.54 -16.81
C ALA A 89 0.07 -14.87 -15.30
N LEU A 90 1.29 -14.91 -14.76
CA LEU A 90 1.53 -15.10 -13.33
C LEU A 90 2.01 -13.79 -12.69
N VAL A 91 1.51 -13.45 -11.51
CA VAL A 91 2.05 -12.36 -10.66
C VAL A 91 2.52 -12.99 -9.36
N PRO A 92 3.77 -13.45 -9.24
CA PRO A 92 4.17 -14.33 -8.14
C PRO A 92 4.34 -13.64 -6.79
N ASN A 93 4.71 -12.36 -6.80
CA ASN A 93 5.03 -11.60 -5.58
C ASN A 93 6.11 -12.29 -4.74
N ILE A 94 7.22 -12.69 -5.36
CA ILE A 94 8.28 -13.46 -4.71
C ILE A 94 8.83 -12.72 -3.49
N ILE A 95 8.99 -11.40 -3.56
CA ILE A 95 9.41 -10.55 -2.45
C ILE A 95 8.47 -10.65 -1.24
N HIS A 96 7.17 -10.90 -1.48
CA HIS A 96 6.19 -11.14 -0.43
C HIS A 96 6.30 -12.53 0.18
N GLU A 97 6.48 -13.54 -0.68
CA GLU A 97 6.45 -14.95 -0.29
C GLU A 97 7.77 -15.42 0.33
N ALA A 98 8.87 -14.71 0.03
CA ALA A 98 10.23 -15.09 0.41
C ALA A 98 11.04 -13.99 1.11
N PRO A 99 10.52 -13.33 2.17
CA PRO A 99 11.32 -12.35 2.92
C PRO A 99 12.53 -13.04 3.58
N GLY A 100 13.74 -12.54 3.33
CA GLY A 100 14.98 -13.06 3.91
C GLY A 100 15.70 -14.15 3.10
N TYR A 101 15.22 -14.45 1.90
CA TYR A 101 15.76 -15.49 1.03
C TYR A 101 16.56 -14.98 -0.19
N PRO A 102 16.21 -13.84 -0.83
CA PRO A 102 17.02 -13.29 -1.92
C PRO A 102 18.48 -13.07 -1.52
N ALA A 103 19.39 -13.26 -2.48
CA ALA A 103 20.82 -13.10 -2.26
C ALA A 103 21.17 -11.69 -1.75
N GLU A 104 20.51 -10.67 -2.31
CA GLU A 104 20.71 -9.26 -2.00
C GLU A 104 19.81 -8.74 -0.86
N TRP A 105 19.17 -9.63 -0.09
CA TRP A 105 18.18 -9.26 0.92
C TRP A 105 18.68 -8.24 1.94
N GLU A 106 19.92 -8.37 2.42
CA GLU A 106 20.47 -7.44 3.41
C GLU A 106 20.56 -6.02 2.83
N ARG A 107 20.98 -5.88 1.57
CA ARG A 107 21.00 -4.59 0.86
C ARG A 107 19.59 -4.06 0.64
N MET A 108 18.65 -4.87 0.14
CA MET A 108 17.25 -4.47 -0.04
C MET A 108 16.61 -3.98 1.27
N ALA A 109 16.89 -4.68 2.38
CA ALA A 109 16.41 -4.32 3.70
C ALA A 109 17.06 -3.04 4.23
N ALA A 110 18.35 -2.81 3.95
CA ALA A 110 19.05 -1.57 4.28
C ALA A 110 18.51 -0.39 3.47
N GLU A 111 18.40 -0.50 2.15
CA GLU A 111 17.84 0.56 1.29
C GLU A 111 16.41 0.94 1.69
N THR A 112 15.59 -0.05 2.05
CA THR A 112 14.23 0.19 2.58
C THR A 112 14.23 0.91 3.92
N ARG A 113 15.21 0.62 4.79
CA ARG A 113 15.36 1.30 6.06
C ARG A 113 15.81 2.75 5.85
N ASP A 114 16.83 2.95 5.02
CA ASP A 114 17.42 4.27 4.77
C ASP A 114 16.38 5.25 4.20
N VAL A 115 15.54 4.78 3.27
CA VAL A 115 14.45 5.62 2.74
C VAL A 115 13.43 5.95 3.83
N LEU A 116 13.08 5.00 4.70
CA LEU A 116 12.11 5.26 5.77
C LEU A 116 12.68 6.07 6.93
N GLU A 117 14.00 6.08 7.11
CA GLU A 117 14.70 6.91 8.10
C GLU A 117 15.04 8.30 7.56
N THR A 118 14.79 8.55 6.26
CA THR A 118 14.92 9.87 5.64
C THR A 118 14.02 10.87 6.40
N PRO A 119 14.59 11.94 6.99
CA PRO A 119 13.83 12.90 7.80
C PRO A 119 12.58 13.44 7.08
N GLU A 120 12.71 13.68 5.78
CA GLU A 120 11.65 14.14 4.90
C GLU A 120 10.49 13.15 4.88
N LEU A 121 10.79 11.86 4.81
CA LEU A 121 9.79 10.82 4.68
C LEU A 121 9.15 10.43 6.02
N ARG A 122 9.91 10.54 7.12
CA ARG A 122 9.42 10.35 8.49
C ARG A 122 8.35 11.37 8.88
N ALA A 123 8.32 12.53 8.23
CA ALA A 123 7.25 13.51 8.41
C ALA A 123 5.89 13.01 7.90
N TYR A 124 5.85 12.15 6.88
CA TYR A 124 4.61 11.76 6.21
C TYR A 124 4.16 10.33 6.53
N TYR A 125 5.08 9.40 6.81
CA TYR A 125 4.70 8.03 7.19
C TYR A 125 4.40 7.88 8.69
N PRO A 126 3.29 7.20 9.06
CA PRO A 126 3.01 6.89 10.45
C PRO A 126 4.02 5.87 11.00
N ASP A 127 4.31 5.96 12.30
CA ASP A 127 5.22 5.03 13.00
C ASP A 127 4.85 3.56 12.81
N ASN A 128 3.55 3.25 12.77
CA ASN A 128 3.08 1.89 12.53
C ASN A 128 3.55 1.33 11.18
N PHE A 129 3.62 2.15 10.13
CA PHE A 129 4.11 1.71 8.83
C PHE A 129 5.60 1.35 8.88
N TYR A 130 6.39 2.18 9.59
CA TYR A 130 7.81 1.91 9.83
C TYR A 130 8.03 0.62 10.64
N ILE A 131 7.26 0.45 11.72
CA ILE A 131 7.33 -0.74 12.58
C ILE A 131 6.97 -2.00 11.79
N GLU A 132 5.85 -1.98 11.05
CA GLU A 132 5.40 -3.14 10.27
C GLU A 132 6.37 -3.47 9.15
N THR A 133 6.88 -2.47 8.43
CA THR A 133 7.90 -2.70 7.39
C THR A 133 9.17 -3.31 7.97
N THR A 134 9.66 -2.78 9.10
CA THR A 134 10.82 -3.33 9.80
C THR A 134 10.58 -4.76 10.25
N ARG A 135 9.40 -5.06 10.79
CA ARG A 135 9.00 -6.41 11.22
C ARG A 135 9.01 -7.38 10.04
N VAL A 136 8.41 -7.02 8.91
CA VAL A 136 8.39 -7.86 7.70
C VAL A 136 9.80 -8.11 7.17
N ARG A 137 10.67 -7.09 7.15
CA ARG A 137 12.04 -7.21 6.64
C ARG A 137 13.00 -8.00 7.55
N THR A 138 12.67 -8.15 8.84
CA THR A 138 13.54 -8.80 9.84
C THR A 138 13.06 -10.18 10.28
N ALA A 139 11.80 -10.54 10.02
CA ALA A 139 11.19 -11.81 10.40
C ALA A 139 11.64 -12.99 9.50
N VAL A 140 12.93 -13.33 9.55
CA VAL A 140 13.53 -14.40 8.75
C VAL A 140 13.57 -15.73 9.51
N ALA A 141 13.20 -16.83 8.85
CA ALA A 141 13.28 -18.17 9.42
C ALA A 141 14.72 -18.58 9.76
N LYS A 142 14.89 -19.50 10.73
CA LYS A 142 16.20 -19.99 11.19
C LYS A 142 16.24 -21.53 11.21
N GLY A 143 17.44 -22.11 11.28
CA GLY A 143 17.67 -23.55 11.38
C GLY A 143 17.11 -24.35 10.20
N GLU A 144 16.67 -25.59 10.47
CA GLU A 144 16.13 -26.52 9.46
C GLU A 144 14.97 -25.93 8.64
N LEU A 145 14.13 -25.09 9.27
CA LEU A 145 13.04 -24.42 8.57
C LEU A 145 13.57 -23.48 7.48
N ARG A 146 14.66 -22.76 7.77
CA ARG A 146 15.30 -21.87 6.79
C ARG A 146 15.89 -22.68 5.64
N GLU A 147 16.62 -23.74 5.95
CA GLU A 147 17.25 -24.61 4.94
C GLU A 147 16.21 -25.21 3.98
N ARG A 148 15.11 -25.76 4.52
CA ARG A 148 14.00 -26.27 3.70
C ARG A 148 13.41 -25.20 2.79
N ARG A 149 13.14 -24.01 3.34
CA ARG A 149 12.56 -22.91 2.56
C ARG A 149 13.54 -22.28 1.58
N MET A 150 14.84 -22.39 1.79
CA MET A 150 15.85 -22.01 0.77
C MET A 150 15.76 -22.94 -0.45
N VAL A 151 15.53 -24.25 -0.25
CA VAL A 151 15.24 -25.18 -1.37
C VAL A 151 13.98 -24.74 -2.09
N GLY A 152 12.93 -24.42 -1.34
CA GLY A 152 11.68 -23.88 -1.88
C GLY A 152 11.85 -22.61 -2.69
N TYR A 153 12.60 -21.65 -2.17
CA TYR A 153 12.91 -20.40 -2.84
C TYR A 153 13.61 -20.64 -4.19
N ARG A 154 14.67 -21.47 -4.20
CA ARG A 154 15.38 -21.84 -5.43
C ARG A 154 14.47 -22.53 -6.45
N ASN A 155 13.60 -23.43 -6.00
CA ASN A 155 12.63 -24.10 -6.87
C ASN A 155 11.56 -23.16 -7.41
N MET A 156 11.12 -22.17 -6.62
CA MET A 156 10.21 -21.13 -7.09
C MET A 156 10.87 -20.27 -8.18
N LEU A 157 12.12 -19.81 -7.97
CA LEU A 157 12.88 -19.10 -9.02
C LEU A 157 13.01 -19.95 -10.29
N ARG A 158 13.38 -21.23 -10.13
CA ARG A 158 13.50 -22.19 -11.24
C ARG A 158 12.19 -22.36 -12.00
N PHE A 159 11.06 -22.47 -11.30
CA PHE A 159 9.74 -22.59 -11.92
C PHE A 159 9.43 -21.36 -12.80
N HIS A 160 9.62 -20.14 -12.27
CA HIS A 160 9.34 -18.92 -13.03
C HIS A 160 10.27 -18.75 -14.23
N LYS A 161 11.54 -19.15 -14.11
CA LYS A 161 12.47 -19.21 -15.25
C LYS A 161 12.00 -20.19 -16.33
N MET A 162 11.63 -21.41 -15.93
CA MET A 162 11.09 -22.42 -16.86
C MET A 162 9.81 -21.94 -17.56
N PHE A 163 8.92 -21.26 -16.82
CA PHE A 163 7.67 -20.74 -17.36
C PHE A 163 7.93 -19.66 -18.43
N ILE A 164 8.82 -18.70 -18.14
CA ILE A 164 9.20 -17.65 -19.11
C ILE A 164 9.91 -18.27 -20.32
N ASP A 165 10.81 -19.23 -20.12
CA ASP A 165 11.51 -19.92 -21.22
C ASP A 165 10.55 -20.70 -22.14
N ALA A 166 9.42 -21.15 -21.61
CA ALA A 166 8.36 -21.81 -22.37
C ALA A 166 7.43 -20.82 -23.11
N GLY A 167 7.67 -19.52 -23.03
CA GLY A 167 6.84 -18.47 -23.64
C GLY A 167 5.76 -17.90 -22.73
N GLY A 168 5.74 -18.29 -21.46
CA GLY A 168 4.84 -17.74 -20.46
C GLY A 168 5.22 -16.32 -20.02
N LYS A 169 4.27 -15.61 -19.39
CA LYS A 169 4.46 -14.24 -18.89
C LYS A 169 4.34 -14.22 -17.38
N SER A 170 5.49 -14.18 -16.70
CA SER A 170 5.54 -13.84 -15.28
C SER A 170 5.73 -12.34 -15.15
N LEU A 171 4.79 -11.66 -14.52
CA LEU A 171 4.74 -10.21 -14.36
C LEU A 171 5.37 -9.80 -13.04
N ILE A 172 5.93 -8.58 -13.00
CA ILE A 172 6.47 -7.99 -11.78
C ILE A 172 5.34 -7.42 -10.92
N GLY A 173 5.35 -7.73 -9.62
CA GLY A 173 4.44 -7.12 -8.65
C GLY A 173 4.90 -7.34 -7.22
N GLY A 174 4.96 -6.28 -6.42
CA GLY A 174 5.42 -6.36 -5.02
C GLY A 174 4.36 -6.71 -3.98
N ASP A 175 3.08 -6.81 -4.37
CA ASP A 175 1.93 -6.94 -3.44
C ASP A 175 1.98 -5.87 -2.34
N THR A 176 2.20 -4.62 -2.77
CA THR A 176 2.41 -3.46 -1.89
C THR A 176 1.24 -3.28 -0.93
N ASN A 177 1.54 -3.04 0.35
CA ASN A 177 0.54 -2.92 1.43
C ASN A 177 1.14 -2.14 2.62
N ALA A 178 0.45 -2.14 3.77
CA ALA A 178 0.84 -1.37 4.97
C ALA A 178 2.19 -1.78 5.61
N GLY A 179 2.88 -2.81 5.11
CA GLY A 179 4.23 -3.20 5.57
C GLY A 179 5.27 -3.24 4.45
N LYS A 180 5.01 -2.60 3.31
CA LYS A 180 5.87 -2.62 2.13
C LYS A 180 5.95 -1.23 1.48
N VAL A 181 7.17 -0.74 1.28
CA VAL A 181 7.42 0.57 0.66
C VAL A 181 7.10 0.50 -0.83
N ALA A 182 6.13 1.30 -1.26
CA ALA A 182 5.73 1.41 -2.66
C ALA A 182 6.92 1.80 -3.56
N GLY A 183 6.96 1.27 -4.78
CA GLY A 183 8.12 1.42 -5.67
C GLY A 183 9.27 0.50 -5.30
N TYR A 184 9.77 0.57 -4.07
CA TYR A 184 10.92 -0.22 -3.60
C TYR A 184 10.69 -1.73 -3.75
N VAL A 185 9.56 -2.24 -3.27
CA VAL A 185 9.27 -3.69 -3.39
C VAL A 185 9.06 -4.15 -4.82
N THR A 186 8.72 -3.25 -5.75
CA THR A 186 8.62 -3.56 -7.18
C THR A 186 10.01 -3.72 -7.78
N HIS A 187 10.95 -2.82 -7.47
CA HIS A 187 12.36 -2.96 -7.89
C HIS A 187 13.02 -4.19 -7.27
N ASP A 188 12.75 -4.48 -5.99
CA ASP A 188 13.28 -5.69 -5.34
C ASP A 188 12.80 -6.97 -6.05
N GLU A 189 11.53 -7.01 -6.51
CA GLU A 189 11.00 -8.13 -7.31
C GLU A 189 11.72 -8.28 -8.65
N MET A 190 12.09 -7.16 -9.30
CA MET A 190 12.88 -7.17 -10.54
C MET A 190 14.27 -7.80 -10.32
N GLU A 191 14.94 -7.43 -9.23
CA GLU A 191 16.24 -8.00 -8.85
C GLU A 191 16.13 -9.49 -8.52
N ILE A 192 15.03 -9.93 -7.91
CA ILE A 192 14.78 -11.36 -7.68
C ILE A 192 14.57 -12.12 -9.00
N PHE A 193 13.92 -11.51 -10.00
CA PHE A 193 13.82 -12.12 -11.33
C PHE A 193 15.20 -12.26 -11.99
N GLN A 194 16.10 -11.28 -11.79
CA GLN A 194 17.49 -11.39 -12.25
C GLN A 194 18.22 -12.51 -11.53
N GLU A 195 18.02 -12.68 -10.22
CA GLU A 195 18.53 -13.83 -9.44
C GLU A 195 18.01 -15.17 -9.98
N ALA A 196 16.77 -15.21 -10.49
CA ALA A 196 16.21 -16.39 -11.17
C ALA A 196 16.84 -16.68 -12.55
N GLY A 197 17.75 -15.82 -13.02
CA GLY A 197 18.41 -15.94 -14.32
C GLY A 197 17.57 -15.42 -15.49
N ILE A 198 16.50 -14.66 -15.22
CA ILE A 198 15.70 -14.01 -16.26
C ILE A 198 16.51 -12.82 -16.80
N SER A 199 16.53 -12.63 -18.12
CA SER A 199 17.36 -11.56 -18.71
C SER A 199 16.81 -10.17 -18.36
N PRO A 200 17.66 -9.14 -18.22
CA PRO A 200 17.19 -7.79 -17.91
C PRO A 200 16.11 -7.25 -18.86
N MET A 201 16.20 -7.55 -20.16
CA MET A 201 15.16 -7.15 -21.11
C MET A 201 13.81 -7.85 -20.83
N GLN A 202 13.81 -9.15 -20.53
CA GLN A 202 12.58 -9.84 -20.14
C GLN A 202 12.01 -9.28 -18.83
N ILE A 203 12.86 -8.84 -17.90
CA ILE A 203 12.40 -8.21 -16.66
C ILE A 203 11.76 -6.84 -16.95
N ILE A 204 12.35 -6.04 -17.84
CA ILE A 204 11.74 -4.78 -18.30
C ILE A 204 10.38 -5.07 -18.94
N GLN A 205 10.27 -6.06 -19.82
CA GLN A 205 9.00 -6.46 -20.43
C GLN A 205 7.98 -6.94 -19.39
N ALA A 206 8.41 -7.72 -18.40
CA ALA A 206 7.61 -8.19 -17.28
C ALA A 206 7.10 -7.06 -16.36
N SER A 207 7.77 -5.90 -16.36
CA SER A 207 7.35 -4.69 -15.66
C SER A 207 6.56 -3.70 -16.54
N THR A 208 6.51 -3.91 -17.86
CA THR A 208 5.96 -2.94 -18.82
C THR A 208 5.00 -3.60 -19.82
N SER A 209 5.48 -4.03 -20.98
CA SER A 209 4.65 -4.51 -22.09
C SER A 209 3.79 -5.73 -21.72
N TRP A 210 4.32 -6.68 -20.94
CA TRP A 210 3.54 -7.86 -20.54
C TRP A 210 2.44 -7.50 -19.54
N VAL A 211 2.68 -6.49 -18.68
CA VAL A 211 1.65 -5.98 -17.76
C VAL A 211 0.56 -5.27 -18.56
N ALA A 212 0.94 -4.39 -19.49
CA ALA A 212 -0.03 -3.69 -20.33
C ALA A 212 -0.90 -4.66 -21.12
N GLU A 213 -0.30 -5.70 -21.71
CA GLU A 213 -1.03 -6.76 -22.41
C GLU A 213 -1.97 -7.54 -21.48
N ALA A 214 -1.46 -8.02 -20.34
CA ALA A 214 -2.27 -8.76 -19.36
C ALA A 214 -3.44 -7.91 -18.83
N MET A 215 -3.26 -6.59 -18.78
CA MET A 215 -4.30 -5.65 -18.36
C MET A 215 -5.24 -5.21 -19.49
N LYS A 216 -5.02 -5.67 -20.74
CA LYS A 216 -5.76 -5.27 -21.96
C LYS A 216 -5.66 -3.76 -22.22
N LYS A 217 -4.45 -3.22 -22.02
CA LYS A 217 -4.07 -1.80 -22.07
C LYS A 217 -2.84 -1.53 -22.93
N ASP A 218 -2.37 -2.53 -23.68
CA ASP A 218 -1.21 -2.46 -24.57
C ASP A 218 -1.37 -1.48 -25.73
N ALA A 219 -2.61 -1.13 -26.11
CA ALA A 219 -2.88 -0.06 -27.07
C ALA A 219 -2.39 1.31 -26.60
N ASP A 220 -2.42 1.55 -25.27
CA ASP A 220 -2.16 2.86 -24.67
C ASP A 220 -0.83 2.91 -23.89
N TYR A 221 -0.36 1.78 -23.35
CA TYR A 221 0.76 1.73 -22.40
C TYR A 221 1.78 0.61 -22.69
N GLY A 222 2.90 0.63 -21.95
CA GLY A 222 3.82 -0.50 -21.81
C GLY A 222 4.97 -0.55 -22.81
N THR A 223 4.95 0.24 -23.88
CA THR A 223 6.08 0.40 -24.82
C THR A 223 6.21 1.85 -25.27
N ILE A 224 7.41 2.23 -25.72
CA ILE A 224 7.67 3.56 -26.29
C ILE A 224 7.38 3.52 -27.79
N GLU A 225 6.15 3.86 -28.16
CA GLU A 225 5.64 3.86 -29.54
C GLU A 225 4.79 5.11 -29.80
N ALA A 226 4.84 5.62 -31.04
CA ALA A 226 4.03 6.78 -31.42
C ALA A 226 2.54 6.47 -31.30
N GLY A 227 1.79 7.36 -30.67
CA GLY A 227 0.35 7.21 -30.44
C GLY A 227 -0.04 6.67 -29.06
N LYS A 228 0.93 6.15 -28.29
CA LYS A 228 0.72 5.73 -26.89
C LYS A 228 0.84 6.90 -25.91
N ILE A 229 0.35 6.68 -24.70
CA ILE A 229 0.47 7.65 -23.60
C ILE A 229 1.96 7.80 -23.23
N ALA A 230 2.38 9.04 -23.00
CA ALA A 230 3.76 9.38 -22.71
C ALA A 230 4.10 9.13 -21.23
N ASP A 231 4.07 7.86 -20.84
CA ASP A 231 4.53 7.36 -19.54
C ASP A 231 5.92 6.74 -19.68
N MET A 232 6.93 7.37 -19.10
CA MET A 232 8.34 6.99 -19.27
C MET A 232 9.13 7.17 -17.98
N VAL A 233 10.12 6.30 -17.78
CA VAL A 233 11.14 6.46 -16.74
C VAL A 233 12.48 6.60 -17.45
N ILE A 234 13.20 7.69 -17.16
CA ILE A 234 14.52 7.99 -17.70
C ILE A 234 15.55 7.62 -16.63
N LEU A 235 16.53 6.78 -16.98
CA LEU A 235 17.53 6.24 -16.05
C LEU A 235 18.92 6.85 -16.32
N ASN A 236 19.71 7.04 -15.26
CA ASN A 236 21.10 7.50 -15.37
C ASN A 236 22.09 6.35 -15.62
N ALA A 237 21.64 5.10 -15.61
CA ALA A 237 22.46 3.91 -15.82
C ALA A 237 21.70 2.86 -16.66
N ASP A 238 22.44 2.06 -17.41
CA ASP A 238 21.88 1.06 -18.33
C ASP A 238 21.28 -0.14 -17.56
N PRO A 239 19.95 -0.34 -17.58
CA PRO A 239 19.30 -1.45 -16.88
C PRO A 239 19.58 -2.82 -17.53
N LEU A 240 20.17 -2.87 -18.73
CA LEU A 240 20.53 -4.11 -19.39
C LEU A 240 21.83 -4.72 -18.87
N GLN A 241 22.67 -3.94 -18.18
CA GLN A 241 23.86 -4.45 -17.49
C GLN A 241 23.51 -5.03 -16.12
N ASP A 242 22.62 -4.35 -15.40
CA ASP A 242 22.17 -4.71 -14.06
C ASP A 242 20.76 -4.14 -13.85
N ILE A 243 19.79 -4.96 -13.46
CA ILE A 243 18.42 -4.49 -13.31
C ILE A 243 18.26 -3.54 -12.11
N HIS A 244 19.19 -3.58 -11.14
CA HIS A 244 19.24 -2.62 -10.03
C HIS A 244 19.35 -1.17 -10.53
N ASN A 245 19.94 -0.95 -11.70
CA ASN A 245 20.06 0.38 -12.32
C ASN A 245 18.69 1.04 -12.60
N THR A 246 17.59 0.29 -12.60
CA THR A 246 16.22 0.83 -12.68
C THR A 246 15.86 1.77 -11.53
N ARG A 247 16.60 1.70 -10.42
CA ARG A 247 16.45 2.60 -9.27
C ARG A 247 17.15 3.94 -9.46
N ASN A 248 18.09 4.03 -10.39
CA ASN A 248 18.84 5.24 -10.68
C ASN A 248 18.06 6.15 -11.66
N ILE A 249 16.91 6.64 -11.19
CA ILE A 249 15.96 7.41 -11.99
C ILE A 249 16.43 8.86 -12.08
N SER A 250 16.62 9.33 -13.32
CA SER A 250 16.83 10.74 -13.66
C SER A 250 15.52 11.50 -13.59
N GLU A 251 14.51 10.99 -14.29
CA GLU A 251 13.24 11.69 -14.50
C GLU A 251 12.10 10.71 -14.73
N VAL A 252 10.90 11.10 -14.32
CA VAL A 252 9.67 10.34 -14.57
C VAL A 252 8.76 11.25 -15.37
N VAL A 253 8.31 10.77 -16.53
CA VAL A 253 7.27 11.42 -17.33
C VAL A 253 5.99 10.63 -17.13
N PHE A 254 4.94 11.31 -16.68
CA PHE A 254 3.61 10.74 -16.46
C PHE A 254 2.58 11.58 -17.20
N ASP A 255 1.84 10.97 -18.11
CA ASP A 255 0.90 11.63 -19.01
C ASP A 255 1.54 12.83 -19.75
N GLY A 256 2.77 12.63 -20.24
CA GLY A 256 3.53 13.63 -20.99
C GLY A 256 4.08 14.79 -20.15
N LYS A 257 3.96 14.75 -18.82
CA LYS A 257 4.47 15.77 -17.90
C LYS A 257 5.56 15.20 -17.01
N ILE A 258 6.57 16.01 -16.74
CA ILE A 258 7.59 15.66 -15.74
C ILE A 258 6.88 15.58 -14.38
N ALA A 259 6.98 14.42 -13.73
CA ALA A 259 6.40 14.20 -12.42
C ALA A 259 7.28 14.87 -11.35
N ASP A 260 6.64 15.55 -10.39
CA ASP A 260 7.31 15.97 -9.16
C ASP A 260 7.65 14.71 -8.35
N ARG A 261 8.90 14.62 -7.92
CA ARG A 261 9.46 13.48 -7.17
C ARG A 261 9.73 13.83 -5.71
N ASN A 262 9.41 15.07 -5.30
CA ASN A 262 9.51 15.49 -3.92
C ASN A 262 8.34 14.95 -3.09
N PHE A 263 8.52 14.93 -1.78
CA PHE A 263 7.44 14.60 -0.87
C PHE A 263 6.57 15.84 -0.65
N HIS A 264 5.27 15.60 -0.53
CA HIS A 264 4.29 16.62 -0.24
C HIS A 264 3.49 16.20 0.99
N SER A 265 2.79 17.16 1.59
CA SER A 265 1.93 16.95 2.76
C SER A 265 0.81 15.92 2.58
N ASP A 266 0.34 15.69 1.37
CA ASP A 266 -0.64 14.64 1.06
C ASP A 266 0.02 13.28 0.78
N TYR A 267 1.34 13.18 0.93
CA TYR A 267 2.07 11.93 0.75
C TYR A 267 1.62 10.91 1.79
N ALA A 268 0.88 9.91 1.33
CA ALA A 268 0.39 8.80 2.13
C ALA A 268 0.58 7.49 1.39
N THR A 269 0.59 6.37 2.11
CA THR A 269 0.47 5.08 1.44
C THR A 269 -0.87 5.00 0.71
N PRO A 270 -0.91 4.58 -0.58
CA PRO A 270 -2.17 4.42 -1.31
C PRO A 270 -3.03 3.30 -0.71
N PHE A 271 -2.46 2.44 0.14
CA PHE A 271 -3.15 1.38 0.86
C PHE A 271 -3.71 1.92 2.18
N LEU A 272 -4.59 2.92 2.06
CA LEU A 272 -5.41 3.43 3.16
C LEU A 272 -6.45 2.36 3.53
N GLY A 273 -6.13 1.50 4.49
CA GLY A 273 -7.02 0.38 4.82
C GLY A 273 -6.87 -0.33 6.17
N GLN A 274 -5.86 0.00 7.00
CA GLN A 274 -5.71 -0.64 8.32
C GLN A 274 -5.22 0.29 9.43
N VAL A 275 -5.44 1.60 9.31
CA VAL A 275 -5.24 2.50 10.44
C VAL A 275 -6.39 3.49 10.43
N ASP A 276 -7.19 3.48 11.49
CA ASP A 276 -8.32 4.40 11.73
C ASP A 276 -7.89 5.88 11.87
N ASP A 277 -6.68 6.22 11.44
CA ASP A 277 -5.95 7.45 11.76
C ASP A 277 -5.87 8.44 10.58
N ILE A 278 -6.65 8.20 9.51
CA ILE A 278 -6.55 8.99 8.26
C ILE A 278 -7.89 9.20 7.53
N ARG A 279 -9.01 8.70 8.05
CA ARG A 279 -10.32 8.97 7.43
C ARG A 279 -10.73 10.41 7.75
N ALA A 280 -11.32 11.11 6.76
CA ALA A 280 -12.16 12.27 7.05
C ALA A 280 -13.18 11.83 8.11
N VAL A 281 -13.19 12.54 9.23
CA VAL A 281 -13.79 12.07 10.49
C VAL A 281 -15.30 11.90 10.36
N GLU A 282 -15.87 12.60 9.39
CA GLU A 282 -17.25 12.51 8.91
C GLU A 282 -17.70 11.07 8.61
N ASP A 283 -16.78 10.19 8.20
CA ASP A 283 -17.08 8.83 7.77
C ASP A 283 -16.99 7.75 8.85
N LEU A 284 -16.53 8.10 10.05
CA LEU A 284 -16.48 7.16 11.17
C LEU A 284 -17.89 6.86 11.68
N LEU A 285 -18.24 5.57 11.80
CA LEU A 285 -19.58 5.13 12.24
C LEU A 285 -20.00 5.73 13.59
N TRP A 286 -19.04 5.88 14.52
CA TRP A 286 -19.31 6.49 15.82
C TRP A 286 -19.59 8.00 15.71
N VAL A 287 -18.96 8.70 14.76
CA VAL A 287 -19.21 10.13 14.49
C VAL A 287 -20.58 10.32 13.88
N LYS A 288 -20.97 9.48 12.90
CA LYS A 288 -22.33 9.50 12.34
C LYS A 288 -23.39 9.23 13.41
N ALA A 289 -23.14 8.26 14.30
CA ALA A 289 -24.03 7.95 15.42
C ALA A 289 -24.11 9.08 16.46
N LEU A 290 -22.96 9.66 16.84
CA LEU A 290 -22.90 10.78 17.77
C LEU A 290 -23.57 12.04 17.21
N LYS A 291 -23.39 12.34 15.92
CA LYS A 291 -24.10 13.43 15.24
C LYS A 291 -25.62 13.20 15.28
N ALA A 292 -26.08 11.99 14.95
CA ALA A 292 -27.50 11.66 15.02
C ALA A 292 -28.07 11.78 16.44
N ASP A 293 -27.29 11.43 17.47
CA ASP A 293 -27.67 11.50 18.88
C ASP A 293 -27.60 12.92 19.49
N THR A 294 -26.74 13.79 18.93
CA THR A 294 -26.48 15.16 19.42
C THR A 294 -27.32 16.20 18.69
N PHE A 295 -27.59 16.03 17.38
CA PHE A 295 -28.26 17.03 16.53
C PHE A 295 -29.76 16.76 16.27
N ASN A 296 -30.34 15.69 16.84
CA ASN A 296 -31.80 15.42 16.75
C ASN A 296 -32.67 16.38 17.60
N GLY A 297 -32.06 17.26 18.39
CA GLY A 297 -32.74 18.40 19.02
C GLY A 297 -32.45 19.67 18.23
N GLY A 298 -33.38 20.08 17.36
CA GLY A 298 -33.17 21.18 16.42
C GLY A 298 -32.66 22.49 17.05
N GLY A 299 -31.76 23.17 16.33
CA GLY A 299 -31.47 24.58 16.51
C GLY A 299 -30.12 24.92 17.16
N GLY A 300 -29.03 24.77 16.40
CA GLY A 300 -27.71 25.30 16.77
C GLY A 300 -27.18 26.25 15.69
N GLY A 301 -27.86 27.37 15.46
CA GLY A 301 -27.28 28.46 14.66
C GLY A 301 -26.01 29.00 15.34
N ALA A 302 -25.18 29.73 14.60
CA ALA A 302 -23.91 30.33 15.04
C ALA A 302 -23.95 31.19 16.32
N ASN A 303 -25.15 31.41 16.91
CA ASN A 303 -25.40 32.18 18.12
C ASN A 303 -26.06 31.37 19.27
N ALA A 304 -26.07 30.03 19.22
CA ALA A 304 -26.55 29.22 20.33
C ALA A 304 -25.65 29.41 21.57
N PRO A 305 -26.22 29.58 22.79
CA PRO A 305 -25.42 29.73 24.01
C PRO A 305 -24.47 28.56 24.21
N ASN A 306 -23.23 28.84 24.61
CA ASN A 306 -22.25 27.80 24.95
C ASN A 306 -22.85 26.85 25.99
N PRO A 307 -22.94 25.54 25.73
CA PRO A 307 -23.57 24.61 26.65
C PRO A 307 -22.86 24.62 28.01
N ILE A 308 -23.65 24.57 29.09
CA ILE A 308 -23.14 24.52 30.47
C ILE A 308 -22.42 23.18 30.72
N GLU A 309 -22.82 22.13 30.00
CA GLU A 309 -22.24 20.79 30.08
C GLU A 309 -21.24 20.54 28.95
N SER A 310 -20.22 19.71 29.20
CA SER A 310 -19.18 19.39 28.23
C SER A 310 -19.53 18.16 27.38
N PRO A 311 -19.83 18.32 26.07
CA PRO A 311 -20.03 17.19 25.18
C PRO A 311 -18.69 16.51 24.80
N GLN A 312 -18.78 15.32 24.20
CA GLN A 312 -17.64 14.68 23.53
C GLN A 312 -17.27 15.48 22.26
N PRO A 313 -16.07 16.07 22.15
CA PRO A 313 -15.68 16.81 20.96
C PRO A 313 -15.23 15.87 19.83
N GLY A 314 -15.28 16.37 18.59
CA GLY A 314 -14.72 15.72 17.40
C GLY A 314 -14.21 16.76 16.40
N ILE A 315 -13.09 16.45 15.74
CA ILE A 315 -12.48 17.30 14.70
C ILE A 315 -12.92 16.75 13.35
N GLU A 316 -13.44 17.58 12.45
CA GLU A 316 -13.83 17.18 11.09
C GLU A 316 -12.75 17.53 10.07
N THR A 317 -12.34 18.80 10.04
CA THR A 317 -11.33 19.30 9.09
C THR A 317 -10.38 20.29 9.76
N LEU A 318 -9.20 20.45 9.13
CA LEU A 318 -8.21 21.48 9.44
C LEU A 318 -7.92 22.24 8.15
N THR A 319 -7.78 23.57 8.21
CA THR A 319 -7.46 24.37 7.04
C THR A 319 -6.60 25.59 7.43
N PRO A 320 -5.38 25.74 6.88
CA PRO A 320 -4.69 24.75 6.05
C PRO A 320 -4.31 23.49 6.84
N LEU A 321 -4.05 22.38 6.16
CA LEU A 321 -3.50 21.14 6.76
C LEU A 321 -1.98 21.20 6.94
N VAL A 322 -1.34 22.24 6.39
CA VAL A 322 0.09 22.31 6.13
C VAL A 322 0.58 23.72 6.38
N ALA A 323 1.76 23.85 6.97
CA ALA A 323 2.54 25.08 6.96
C ALA A 323 4.01 24.76 6.71
N THR A 324 4.78 25.74 6.25
CA THR A 324 6.22 25.55 6.07
C THR A 324 6.94 25.78 7.40
N GLN A 325 8.06 25.07 7.62
CA GLN A 325 8.89 25.20 8.80
C GLN A 325 9.23 26.68 9.10
N GLY A 326 8.97 27.09 10.34
CA GLY A 326 9.22 28.45 10.81
C GLY A 326 8.21 29.49 10.31
N ASP A 327 7.06 29.07 9.78
CA ASP A 327 5.94 29.97 9.48
C ASP A 327 5.17 30.35 10.76
N ARG A 328 4.27 31.32 10.61
CA ARG A 328 3.18 31.58 11.57
C ARG A 328 1.87 31.46 10.80
N VAL A 329 1.01 30.53 11.22
CA VAL A 329 -0.24 30.19 10.52
C VAL A 329 -1.41 30.17 11.48
N THR A 330 -2.56 30.63 11.00
CA THR A 330 -3.85 30.41 11.66
C THR A 330 -4.53 29.23 10.98
N VAL A 331 -4.83 28.19 11.76
CA VAL A 331 -5.52 26.99 11.30
C VAL A 331 -6.96 27.04 11.76
N THR A 332 -7.88 27.05 10.80
CA THR A 332 -9.31 26.86 11.06
C THR A 332 -9.56 25.37 11.27
N LEU A 333 -10.09 25.04 12.44
CA LEU A 333 -10.47 23.69 12.83
C LEU A 333 -11.99 23.63 12.88
N THR A 334 -12.59 22.86 11.98
CA THR A 334 -14.04 22.60 12.00
C THR A 334 -14.33 21.26 12.66
N GLY A 335 -15.50 21.14 13.26
CA GLY A 335 -15.91 19.92 13.93
C GLY A 335 -17.20 20.10 14.71
N PHE A 336 -17.32 19.39 15.83
CA PHE A 336 -18.51 19.46 16.67
C PHE A 336 -18.19 19.28 18.15
N GLY A 337 -19.09 19.77 18.99
CA GLY A 337 -19.00 19.63 20.44
C GLY A 337 -17.91 20.52 21.05
N PHE A 338 -17.53 21.62 20.42
CA PHE A 338 -16.60 22.58 21.02
C PHE A 338 -17.33 23.49 22.00
N VAL A 339 -16.64 23.88 23.07
CA VAL A 339 -17.16 24.77 24.11
C VAL A 339 -16.15 25.87 24.41
N ALA A 340 -16.56 26.98 25.02
CA ALA A 340 -15.64 28.11 25.27
C ALA A 340 -14.46 27.76 26.21
N LYS A 341 -14.56 26.65 26.96
CA LYS A 341 -13.49 26.14 27.84
C LYS A 341 -12.71 24.97 27.24
N THR A 342 -12.88 24.71 25.95
CA THR A 342 -12.11 23.72 25.20
C THR A 342 -10.60 24.00 25.34
N ARG A 343 -9.78 22.97 25.25
CA ARG A 343 -8.34 23.06 25.07
C ARG A 343 -7.97 22.47 23.72
N VAL A 344 -7.15 23.19 22.97
CA VAL A 344 -6.51 22.65 21.76
C VAL A 344 -5.09 22.23 22.15
N LEU A 345 -4.71 21.02 21.76
CA LEU A 345 -3.39 20.46 21.97
C LEU A 345 -2.74 20.25 20.61
N PHE A 346 -1.48 20.66 20.46
CA PHE A 346 -0.61 20.39 19.31
C PHE A 346 0.56 19.55 19.81
N ASP A 347 0.68 18.31 19.34
CA ASP A 347 1.66 17.31 19.78
C ASP A 347 1.72 17.16 21.31
N GLY A 348 0.51 17.14 21.91
CA GLY A 348 0.33 17.04 23.36
C GLY A 348 0.51 18.35 24.14
N ALA A 349 1.02 19.42 23.53
CA ALA A 349 1.19 20.72 24.17
C ALA A 349 -0.03 21.62 23.97
N SER A 350 -0.47 22.32 25.02
CA SER A 350 -1.61 23.25 24.92
C SER A 350 -1.22 24.48 24.10
N VAL A 351 -2.06 24.85 23.14
CA VAL A 351 -1.80 25.93 22.19
C VAL A 351 -2.88 27.01 22.22
N PRO A 352 -2.55 28.28 21.91
CA PRO A 352 -3.53 29.37 21.85
C PRO A 352 -4.55 29.16 20.73
N TYR A 353 -5.81 29.45 21.01
CA TYR A 353 -6.88 29.41 20.02
C TYR A 353 -7.93 30.49 20.29
N ARG A 354 -8.71 30.82 19.27
CA ARG A 354 -9.92 31.64 19.34
C ARG A 354 -11.13 30.73 19.18
N TYR A 355 -12.04 30.75 20.15
CA TYR A 355 -13.33 30.10 20.02
C TYR A 355 -14.21 30.91 19.05
N VAL A 356 -14.65 30.29 17.96
CA VAL A 356 -15.54 30.93 16.97
C VAL A 356 -16.97 30.48 17.21
N SER A 357 -17.21 29.17 17.26
CA SER A 357 -18.53 28.58 17.47
C SER A 357 -18.43 27.16 18.05
N PRO A 358 -19.55 26.51 18.42
CA PRO A 358 -19.54 25.10 18.85
C PRO A 358 -19.02 24.11 17.80
N THR A 359 -18.83 24.56 16.55
CA THR A 359 -18.34 23.76 15.43
C THR A 359 -17.06 24.31 14.80
N GLU A 360 -16.49 25.40 15.34
CA GLU A 360 -15.33 26.05 14.75
C GLU A 360 -14.40 26.67 15.80
N LEU A 361 -13.10 26.39 15.67
CA LEU A 361 -12.01 26.99 16.43
C LEU A 361 -10.96 27.53 15.45
N GLU A 362 -10.29 28.61 15.83
CA GLU A 362 -9.10 29.10 15.11
C GLU A 362 -7.87 28.95 15.98
N LEU A 363 -7.00 28.02 15.61
CA LEU A 363 -5.73 27.75 16.26
C LEU A 363 -4.64 28.67 15.69
N SER A 364 -3.80 29.24 16.55
CA SER A 364 -2.62 30.00 16.10
C SER A 364 -1.36 29.18 16.37
N LEU A 365 -0.67 28.77 15.30
CA LEU A 365 0.62 28.08 15.36
C LEU A 365 1.72 29.06 14.98
N ASP A 366 2.69 29.25 15.87
CA ASP A 366 3.81 30.16 15.68
C ASP A 366 5.10 29.45 15.28
N GLU A 367 6.14 30.23 15.03
CA GLU A 367 7.45 29.72 14.58
C GLU A 367 8.11 28.76 15.58
N ASN A 368 7.76 28.81 16.88
CA ASN A 368 8.31 27.89 17.87
C ASN A 368 7.62 26.53 17.78
N LEU A 369 6.30 26.52 17.56
CA LEU A 369 5.51 25.29 17.35
C LEU A 369 5.83 24.65 15.99
N LEU A 370 6.13 25.48 14.99
CA LEU A 370 6.45 25.07 13.62
C LEU A 370 7.95 25.02 13.33
N GLY A 371 8.78 25.00 14.38
CA GLY A 371 10.24 24.96 14.23
C GLY A 371 10.79 23.60 13.79
N ARG A 372 9.99 22.54 13.94
CA ARG A 372 10.35 21.17 13.55
C ARG A 372 9.47 20.72 12.39
N VAL A 373 10.07 20.18 11.34
CA VAL A 373 9.34 19.49 10.26
C VAL A 373 8.79 18.17 10.79
N GLY A 374 7.56 17.83 10.39
CA GLY A 374 6.94 16.58 10.78
C GLY A 374 5.43 16.56 10.63
N ARG A 375 4.82 15.43 10.95
CA ARG A 375 3.40 15.30 11.23
C ARG A 375 3.15 15.45 12.72
N PHE A 376 2.19 16.29 13.06
CA PHE A 376 1.84 16.64 14.43
C PHE A 376 0.36 16.37 14.67
N ASP A 377 0.06 15.79 15.83
CA ASP A 377 -1.32 15.52 16.25
C ASP A 377 -1.94 16.82 16.80
N ILE A 378 -3.12 17.18 16.29
CA ILE A 378 -4.01 18.16 16.89
C ILE A 378 -5.15 17.42 17.59
N LEU A 379 -5.36 17.73 18.86
CA LEU A 379 -6.45 17.20 19.68
C LEU A 379 -7.25 18.34 20.29
N VAL A 380 -8.55 18.10 20.47
CA VAL A 380 -9.46 18.99 21.16
C VAL A 380 -9.97 18.29 22.41
N SER A 381 -9.89 18.96 23.56
CA SER A 381 -10.35 18.40 24.83
C SER A 381 -11.32 19.34 25.56
N ASN A 382 -12.42 18.78 26.03
CA ASN A 382 -13.40 19.49 26.86
C ASN A 382 -13.21 19.17 28.35
N PRO A 383 -13.48 20.13 29.26
CA PRO A 383 -13.29 19.93 30.69
C PRO A 383 -14.37 19.00 31.29
N ALA A 384 -14.01 18.22 32.31
CA ALA A 384 -14.98 17.43 33.07
C ALA A 384 -15.92 18.32 33.95
N PRO A 385 -17.11 17.84 34.33
CA PRO A 385 -17.72 16.55 33.95
C PRO A 385 -18.31 16.55 32.54
N LEU A 386 -18.24 15.39 31.87
CA LEU A 386 -18.85 15.20 30.55
C LEU A 386 -20.35 14.96 30.66
N ASN A 387 -21.13 15.48 29.72
CA ASN A 387 -22.59 15.33 29.71
C ASN A 387 -23.04 13.89 29.39
N ARG A 388 -22.25 13.17 28.57
CA ARG A 388 -22.49 11.79 28.15
C ARG A 388 -21.16 11.02 28.10
N PRO A 389 -20.62 10.59 29.25
CA PRO A 389 -19.31 9.93 29.34
C PRO A 389 -19.25 8.56 28.63
N ASN A 390 -20.38 7.98 28.26
CA ASN A 390 -20.45 6.75 27.47
C ASN A 390 -20.00 6.92 26.01
N TRP A 391 -19.97 8.16 25.50
CA TRP A 391 -19.53 8.47 24.13
C TRP A 391 -18.03 8.74 23.99
N GLY A 392 -17.31 8.86 25.11
CA GLY A 392 -15.87 9.05 25.12
C GLY A 392 -15.36 9.72 26.39
N ASN A 393 -14.08 10.06 26.37
CA ASN A 393 -13.35 10.60 27.52
C ASN A 393 -13.19 12.13 27.48
N GLY A 394 -13.87 12.82 26.56
CA GLY A 394 -13.77 14.26 26.41
C GLY A 394 -12.57 14.74 25.59
N ILE A 395 -11.86 13.82 24.93
CA ILE A 395 -10.78 14.09 23.98
C ILE A 395 -11.25 13.67 22.59
N SER A 396 -11.04 14.53 21.59
CA SER A 396 -11.40 14.25 20.20
C SER A 396 -10.57 13.12 19.59
N ASN A 397 -10.97 12.70 18.39
CA ASN A 397 -10.05 12.06 17.45
C ASN A 397 -8.85 12.98 17.14
N LYS A 398 -7.79 12.39 16.57
CA LYS A 398 -6.62 13.12 16.06
C LYS A 398 -6.97 13.83 14.76
N GLY A 399 -6.66 15.12 14.68
CA GLY A 399 -6.46 15.83 13.43
C GLY A 399 -4.96 15.85 13.13
N HIS A 400 -4.56 15.65 11.88
CA HIS A 400 -3.15 15.59 11.50
C HIS A 400 -2.75 16.88 10.79
N PHE A 401 -1.75 17.58 11.32
CA PHE A 401 -1.19 18.79 10.74
C PHE A 401 0.26 18.57 10.35
N ILE A 402 0.68 19.10 9.20
CA ILE A 402 2.01 18.86 8.64
C ILE A 402 2.81 20.16 8.64
N VAL A 403 4.04 20.08 9.15
CA VAL A 403 5.05 21.11 8.97
C VAL A 403 6.00 20.64 7.89
N ASP A 404 5.99 21.32 6.75
CA ASP A 404 6.79 20.99 5.58
C ASP A 404 8.18 21.63 5.63
N TYR A 405 9.13 21.12 4.85
CA TYR A 405 10.47 21.70 4.75
C TYR A 405 10.42 23.10 4.13
N ARG A 406 11.29 23.98 4.64
CA ARG A 406 11.64 25.22 3.95
C ARG A 406 12.88 24.94 3.11
N TYR A 407 12.68 24.84 1.79
CA TYR A 407 13.77 24.65 0.81
C TYR A 407 14.47 25.96 0.44
#